data_AF-A0A344LLA7-F1
#
_entry.id   AF-A0A344LLA7-F1
#
_cell.length_a   1.000
_cell.length_b   1.000
_cell.length_c   1.000
_cell.angle_alpha   90.00
_cell.angle_beta   90.00
_cell.angle_gamma   90.00
#
_symmetry.space_group_name_H-M   'P 1'
#
loop_
_entity.id
_entity.type
_entity.pdbx_description
1 polymer ?
#
loop_
_entity_poly.entity_id
_entity_poly.type
_entity_poly.pdbx_seq_one_letter_code
_entity_poly.pdbx_strand_id
1 'polypeptide(L)'
;MSSPKHQLNDADGMGAVPYLPLSDDSERNGEQSIGALVKDATQHLSTLVRAEVELAKSEVVGEVKKGVKGSVFFIVALVVALYSSFFFFFFLGELLSEWLQRWAAFGIVFALMLVVAALCGFLGYRKMKKIRAPERTIDSFKETAAALKSRQPSGDELPAVRD
;
A
#
# COMPACT_ATOMS: atom_id res chain seq x y z
N MET A 1 -3.24 27.19 -83.94
CA MET A 1 -3.55 28.52 -83.35
C MET A 1 -2.38 28.87 -82.45
N SER A 2 -1.46 29.70 -82.93
CA SER A 2 -1.38 31.14 -82.65
C SER A 2 -0.94 31.43 -81.21
N SER A 3 0.32 31.87 -81.09
CA SER A 3 1.00 32.76 -80.11
C SER A 3 0.14 33.59 -79.14
N PRO A 4 0.69 34.30 -78.11
CA PRO A 4 2.11 34.49 -77.70
C PRO A 4 2.42 34.61 -76.17
N LYS A 5 3.71 34.47 -75.86
CA LYS A 5 4.57 35.18 -74.88
C LYS A 5 3.97 35.80 -73.61
N HIS A 6 4.48 35.35 -72.46
CA HIS A 6 4.86 36.24 -71.36
C HIS A 6 6.31 35.94 -70.97
N GLN A 7 7.23 36.78 -71.46
CA GLN A 7 8.51 37.02 -70.81
C GLN A 7 8.36 38.38 -70.11
N LEU A 8 8.44 38.38 -68.79
CA LEU A 8 8.98 39.50 -68.03
C LEU A 8 10.03 38.93 -67.10
N ASN A 9 11.23 39.39 -67.36
CA ASN A 9 12.45 39.16 -66.65
C ASN A 9 12.48 40.19 -65.53
N ASP A 10 12.29 39.78 -64.28
CA ASP A 10 12.67 40.57 -63.12
C ASP A 10 13.65 39.75 -62.30
N ALA A 11 14.86 40.30 -62.25
CA ALA A 11 15.96 39.82 -61.46
C ALA A 11 15.67 39.99 -59.97
N ASP A 12 16.28 39.10 -59.18
CA ASP A 12 16.39 39.16 -57.72
C ASP A 12 15.12 38.81 -56.93
N GLY A 13 14.94 37.52 -56.70
CA GLY A 13 13.83 36.96 -55.94
C GLY A 13 14.27 35.76 -55.11
N MET A 14 15.26 35.96 -54.23
CA MET A 14 15.50 35.03 -53.13
C MET A 14 14.18 34.82 -52.40
N GLY A 15 13.65 33.61 -52.49
CA GLY A 15 12.38 33.22 -51.88
C GLY A 15 12.38 33.66 -50.43
N ALA A 16 11.50 34.61 -50.11
CA ALA A 16 11.26 35.07 -48.77
C ALA A 16 10.79 33.88 -47.94
N VAL A 17 11.75 33.27 -47.23
CA VAL A 17 11.46 32.33 -46.16
C VAL A 17 10.57 33.07 -45.16
N PRO A 18 9.44 32.47 -44.72
CA PRO A 18 8.63 33.05 -43.66
C PRO A 18 9.55 33.28 -42.47
N TYR A 19 9.86 34.55 -42.18
CA TYR A 19 10.63 34.90 -41.01
C TYR A 19 9.78 34.45 -39.83
N LEU A 20 10.24 33.40 -39.15
CA LEU A 20 9.76 33.06 -37.82
C LEU A 20 9.85 34.36 -37.01
N PRO A 21 8.77 34.89 -36.43
CA PRO A 21 8.91 35.90 -35.42
C PRO A 21 9.67 35.22 -34.29
N LEU A 22 10.99 35.47 -34.23
CA LEU A 22 11.72 35.38 -32.98
C LEU A 22 11.07 36.44 -32.11
N SER A 23 10.02 36.05 -31.38
CA SER A 23 9.71 36.72 -30.14
C SER A 23 11.00 36.72 -29.35
N ASP A 24 11.54 37.90 -29.11
CA ASP A 24 12.70 38.12 -28.25
C ASP A 24 12.37 37.57 -26.86
N ASP A 25 12.64 36.29 -26.64
CA ASP A 25 12.75 35.68 -25.31
C ASP A 25 14.03 36.17 -24.58
N SER A 26 14.61 37.30 -25.03
CA SER A 26 15.76 37.94 -24.42
C SER A 26 15.38 38.90 -23.28
N GLU A 27 14.11 39.29 -23.14
CA GLU A 27 13.63 40.11 -22.01
C GLU A 27 13.05 39.31 -20.83
N ARG A 28 13.60 38.12 -20.55
CA ARG A 28 13.39 37.42 -19.27
C ARG A 28 14.66 36.85 -18.63
N ASN A 29 15.84 37.29 -19.06
CA ASN A 29 17.10 36.75 -18.55
C ASN A 29 17.85 37.70 -17.59
N GLY A 30 17.15 38.63 -16.93
CA GLY A 30 17.75 39.55 -15.96
C GLY A 30 17.53 39.18 -14.49
N GLU A 31 16.40 38.57 -14.13
CA GLU A 31 16.00 38.46 -12.71
C GLU A 31 15.14 37.23 -12.39
N GLN A 32 15.38 36.06 -13.01
CA GLN A 32 15.03 34.84 -12.29
C GLN A 32 16.00 34.73 -11.12
N SER A 33 15.62 35.33 -9.99
CA SER A 33 16.40 35.28 -8.77
C SER A 33 16.72 33.82 -8.46
N ILE A 34 17.85 33.56 -7.80
CA ILE A 34 18.18 32.19 -7.35
C ILE A 34 17.03 31.58 -6.53
N GLY A 35 16.21 32.42 -5.88
CA GLY A 35 14.97 32.00 -5.22
C GLY A 35 13.89 31.46 -6.17
N ALA A 36 13.75 32.01 -7.38
CA ALA A 36 12.83 31.51 -8.40
C ALA A 36 13.27 30.13 -8.94
N LEU A 37 14.56 29.94 -9.20
CA LEU A 37 15.11 28.66 -9.68
C LEU A 37 15.02 27.55 -8.62
N VAL A 38 15.32 27.87 -7.35
CA VAL A 38 15.15 26.94 -6.23
C VAL A 38 13.69 26.59 -6.03
N LYS A 39 12.77 27.56 -6.16
CA LYS A 39 11.33 27.32 -6.09
C LYS A 39 10.86 26.37 -7.19
N ASP A 40 11.28 26.58 -8.43
CA ASP A 40 10.89 25.74 -9.57
C ASP A 40 11.46 24.32 -9.46
N ALA A 41 12.74 24.19 -9.10
CA ALA A 41 13.38 22.90 -8.86
C ALA A 41 12.71 22.14 -7.69
N THR A 42 12.33 22.84 -6.62
CA THR A 42 11.60 22.24 -5.49
C THR A 42 10.19 21.80 -5.91
N GLN A 43 9.52 22.56 -6.77
CA GLN A 43 8.23 22.17 -7.34
C GLN A 43 8.34 20.90 -8.19
N HIS A 44 9.32 20.80 -9.08
CA HIS A 44 9.54 19.61 -9.90
C HIS A 44 9.91 18.39 -9.06
N LEU A 45 10.77 18.55 -8.05
CA LEU A 45 11.09 17.47 -7.12
C LEU A 45 9.85 17.01 -6.36
N SER A 46 9.01 17.95 -5.91
CA SER A 46 7.74 17.63 -5.24
C SER A 46 6.78 16.87 -6.16
N THR A 47 6.71 17.23 -7.46
CA THR A 47 5.94 16.49 -8.46
C THR A 47 6.47 15.07 -8.67
N LEU A 48 7.78 14.89 -8.74
CA LEU A 48 8.40 13.59 -9.00
C LEU A 48 8.22 12.64 -7.81
N VAL A 49 8.47 13.13 -6.58
CA VAL A 49 8.19 12.39 -5.34
C VAL A 49 6.71 12.02 -5.25
N ARG A 50 5.81 12.94 -5.60
CA ARG A 50 4.37 12.66 -5.60
C ARG A 50 4.00 11.58 -6.61
N ALA A 51 4.59 11.61 -7.81
CA ALA A 51 4.36 10.61 -8.85
C ALA A 51 4.88 9.23 -8.42
N GLU A 52 6.05 9.16 -7.80
CA GLU A 52 6.64 7.90 -7.31
C GLU A 52 5.81 7.30 -6.16
N VAL A 53 5.29 8.15 -5.26
CA VAL A 53 4.34 7.74 -4.22
C VAL A 53 3.02 7.27 -4.82
N GLU A 54 2.48 7.94 -5.84
CA GLU A 54 1.24 7.53 -6.51
C GLU A 54 1.41 6.20 -7.24
N LEU A 55 2.55 5.98 -7.89
CA LEU A 55 2.87 4.74 -8.55
C LEU A 55 3.00 3.59 -7.54
N ALA A 56 3.80 3.77 -6.49
CA ALA A 56 3.96 2.78 -5.41
C ALA A 56 2.63 2.47 -4.73
N LYS A 57 1.79 3.50 -4.50
CA LYS A 57 0.44 3.32 -3.96
C LYS A 57 -0.42 2.48 -4.91
N SER A 58 -0.36 2.72 -6.21
CA SER A 58 -1.14 1.97 -7.19
C SER A 58 -0.73 0.49 -7.27
N GLU A 59 0.58 0.21 -7.17
CA GLU A 59 1.13 -1.13 -7.19
C GLU A 59 0.73 -1.91 -5.92
N VAL A 60 0.96 -1.32 -4.74
CA VAL A 60 0.59 -1.91 -3.45
C VAL A 60 -0.92 -2.13 -3.36
N VAL A 61 -1.75 -1.16 -3.77
CA VAL A 61 -3.22 -1.32 -3.79
C VAL A 61 -3.63 -2.44 -4.75
N GLY A 62 -2.97 -2.56 -5.90
CA GLY A 62 -3.18 -3.65 -6.85
C GLY A 62 -2.88 -5.02 -6.25
N GLU A 63 -1.75 -5.16 -5.56
CA GLU A 63 -1.36 -6.39 -4.87
C GLU A 63 -2.31 -6.75 -3.73
N VAL A 64 -2.67 -5.77 -2.89
CA VAL A 64 -3.63 -5.96 -1.80
C VAL A 64 -4.98 -6.41 -2.35
N LYS A 65 -5.48 -5.79 -3.43
CA LYS A 65 -6.75 -6.17 -4.06
C LYS A 65 -6.72 -7.60 -4.62
N LYS A 66 -5.59 -8.02 -5.22
CA LYS A 66 -5.38 -9.41 -5.66
C LYS A 66 -5.39 -10.37 -4.46
N GLY A 67 -4.69 -10.02 -3.38
CA GLY A 67 -4.66 -10.79 -2.14
C GLY A 67 -6.05 -10.96 -1.51
N VAL A 68 -6.83 -9.88 -1.42
CA VAL A 68 -8.21 -9.89 -0.93
C VAL A 68 -9.11 -10.74 -1.83
N LYS A 69 -9.01 -10.61 -3.15
CA LYS A 69 -9.80 -11.45 -4.06
C LYS A 69 -9.43 -12.93 -3.92
N GLY A 70 -8.16 -13.25 -3.71
CA GLY A 70 -7.68 -14.60 -3.45
C GLY A 70 -8.17 -15.17 -2.11
N SER A 71 -8.26 -14.34 -1.06
CA SER A 71 -8.70 -14.79 0.27
C SER A 71 -10.18 -15.16 0.33
N VAL A 72 -11.03 -14.64 -0.56
CA VAL A 72 -12.45 -15.02 -0.66
C VAL A 72 -12.60 -16.54 -0.82
N PHE A 73 -11.84 -17.15 -1.72
CA PHE A 73 -11.90 -18.60 -1.94
C PHE A 73 -11.41 -19.39 -0.73
N PHE A 74 -10.39 -18.89 -0.01
CA PHE A 74 -9.95 -19.50 1.24
C PHE A 74 -11.02 -19.43 2.33
N ILE A 75 -11.73 -18.30 2.46
CA ILE A 75 -12.83 -18.17 3.43
C ILE A 75 -13.94 -19.16 3.09
N VAL A 76 -14.36 -19.21 1.81
CA VAL A 76 -15.38 -20.18 1.35
C VAL A 76 -14.92 -21.62 1.62
N ALA A 77 -13.67 -21.96 1.27
CA ALA A 77 -13.12 -23.29 1.52
C ALA A 77 -13.09 -23.64 3.01
N LEU A 78 -12.70 -22.70 3.88
CA LEU A 78 -12.70 -22.90 5.34
C LEU A 78 -14.12 -23.10 5.88
N VAL A 79 -15.11 -22.33 5.41
CA VAL A 79 -16.51 -22.50 5.81
C VAL A 79 -17.04 -23.87 5.37
N VAL A 80 -16.80 -24.25 4.11
CA VAL A 80 -17.19 -25.57 3.59
C VAL A 80 -16.51 -26.69 4.37
N ALA A 81 -15.20 -26.59 4.62
CA ALA A 81 -14.46 -27.57 5.40
C ALA A 81 -14.98 -27.67 6.84
N LEU A 82 -15.31 -26.55 7.48
CA LEU A 82 -15.85 -26.50 8.84
C LEU A 82 -17.20 -27.21 8.93
N TYR A 83 -18.15 -26.88 8.04
CA TYR A 83 -19.45 -27.55 7.99
C TYR A 83 -19.34 -29.01 7.60
N SER A 84 -18.50 -29.33 6.62
CA SER A 84 -18.29 -30.71 6.14
C SER A 84 -17.63 -31.59 7.21
N SER A 85 -16.78 -31.03 8.08
CA SER A 85 -16.13 -31.76 9.16
C SER A 85 -17.14 -32.41 10.11
N PHE A 86 -18.24 -31.73 10.42
CA PHE A 86 -19.32 -32.31 11.24
C PHE A 86 -19.90 -33.58 10.60
N PHE A 87 -20.27 -33.50 9.32
CA PHE A 87 -20.77 -34.64 8.56
C PHE A 87 -19.72 -35.74 8.40
N PHE A 88 -18.45 -35.38 8.21
CA PHE A 88 -17.36 -36.32 8.09
C PHE A 88 -17.16 -37.14 9.38
N PHE A 89 -17.14 -36.50 10.55
CA PHE A 89 -17.02 -37.23 11.82
C PHE A 89 -18.26 -38.07 12.13
N PHE A 90 -19.46 -37.56 11.81
CA PHE A 90 -20.68 -38.36 11.92
C PHE A 90 -20.64 -39.60 11.03
N PHE A 91 -20.27 -39.43 9.75
CA PHE A 91 -20.05 -40.52 8.80
C PHE A 91 -19.02 -41.52 9.34
N LEU A 92 -17.91 -41.05 9.90
CA LEU A 92 -16.88 -41.91 10.46
C LEU A 92 -17.41 -42.73 11.64
N GLY A 93 -18.24 -42.12 12.49
CA GLY A 93 -18.90 -42.81 13.61
C GLY A 93 -19.85 -43.90 13.12
N GLU A 94 -20.66 -43.59 12.11
CA GLU A 94 -21.58 -44.56 11.51
C GLU A 94 -20.84 -45.68 10.80
N LEU A 95 -19.79 -45.36 10.03
CA LEU A 95 -18.94 -46.32 9.36
C LEU A 95 -18.31 -47.30 10.36
N LEU A 96 -17.71 -46.79 11.45
CA LEU A 96 -17.14 -47.64 12.50
C LEU A 96 -18.20 -48.50 13.20
N SER A 97 -19.46 -48.04 13.24
CA SER A 97 -20.55 -48.79 13.86
C SER A 97 -20.96 -50.05 13.07
N GLU A 98 -20.48 -50.23 11.83
CA GLU A 98 -20.67 -51.47 11.08
C GLU A 98 -19.88 -52.64 11.69
N TRP A 99 -18.73 -52.38 12.32
CA TRP A 99 -17.88 -53.40 12.93
C TRP A 99 -17.87 -53.37 14.47
N LEU A 100 -18.25 -52.26 15.10
CA LEU A 100 -18.23 -52.07 16.55
C LEU A 100 -19.61 -51.68 17.10
N GLN A 101 -19.81 -51.86 18.41
CA GLN A 101 -20.97 -51.27 19.08
C GLN A 101 -20.96 -49.75 18.91
N ARG A 102 -22.14 -49.19 18.62
CA ARG A 102 -22.33 -47.77 18.28
C ARG A 102 -21.71 -46.82 19.31
N TRP A 103 -21.84 -47.10 20.61
CA TRP A 103 -21.23 -46.28 21.66
C TRP A 103 -19.69 -46.24 21.59
N ALA A 104 -19.05 -47.37 21.27
CA ALA A 104 -17.60 -47.48 21.15
C ALA A 104 -17.10 -46.80 19.88
N ALA A 105 -17.82 -46.93 18.77
CA ALA A 105 -17.51 -46.25 17.51
C ALA A 105 -17.47 -44.72 17.67
N PHE A 106 -18.53 -44.13 18.23
CA PHE A 106 -18.56 -42.69 18.51
C PHE A 106 -17.54 -42.28 19.58
N GLY A 107 -17.23 -43.14 20.55
CA GLY A 107 -16.15 -42.91 21.52
C GLY A 107 -14.76 -42.80 20.87
N ILE A 108 -14.46 -43.65 19.89
CA ILE A 108 -13.20 -43.61 19.13
C ILE A 108 -13.13 -42.34 18.29
N VAL A 109 -14.21 -41.97 17.61
CA VAL A 109 -14.28 -40.73 16.82
C VAL A 109 -14.10 -39.50 17.71
N PHE A 110 -14.69 -39.50 18.90
CA PHE A 110 -14.49 -38.43 19.88
C PHE A 110 -13.01 -38.32 20.31
N ALA A 111 -12.35 -39.43 20.59
CA ALA A 111 -10.92 -39.44 20.91
C ALA A 111 -10.08 -38.90 19.73
N LEU A 112 -10.40 -39.29 18.50
CA LEU A 112 -9.77 -38.75 17.28
C LEU A 112 -9.95 -37.23 17.19
N MET A 113 -11.14 -36.70 17.47
CA MET A 113 -11.40 -35.26 17.47
C MET A 113 -10.55 -34.51 18.49
N LEU A 114 -10.36 -35.07 19.69
CA LEU A 114 -9.47 -34.47 20.71
C LEU A 114 -8.02 -34.42 20.22
N VAL A 115 -7.54 -35.46 19.55
CA VAL A 115 -6.18 -35.49 18.98
C VAL A 115 -6.03 -34.42 17.90
N VAL A 116 -6.99 -34.31 16.98
CA VAL A 116 -6.99 -33.27 15.93
C VAL A 116 -7.04 -31.87 16.54
N ALA A 117 -7.91 -31.64 17.52
CA ALA A 117 -8.02 -30.37 18.23
C ALA A 117 -6.71 -30.00 18.95
N ALA A 118 -6.06 -30.96 19.61
CA ALA A 118 -4.77 -30.76 20.26
C ALA A 118 -3.67 -30.41 19.23
N LEU A 119 -3.61 -31.10 18.08
CA LEU A 119 -2.68 -30.79 17.01
C LEU A 119 -2.91 -29.39 16.44
N CYS A 120 -4.16 -29.04 16.10
CA CYS A 120 -4.51 -27.71 15.59
C CYS A 120 -4.17 -26.61 16.61
N GLY A 121 -4.53 -26.80 17.88
CA GLY A 121 -4.20 -25.88 18.96
C GLY A 121 -2.68 -25.72 19.14
N PHE A 122 -1.93 -26.81 19.08
CA PHE A 122 -0.47 -26.80 19.20
C PHE A 122 0.21 -26.10 18.02
N LEU A 123 -0.22 -26.38 16.78
CA LEU A 123 0.28 -25.71 15.58
C LEU A 123 -0.06 -24.22 15.60
N GLY A 124 -1.28 -23.85 16.00
CA GLY A 124 -1.70 -22.46 16.18
C GLY A 124 -0.85 -21.75 17.21
N TYR A 125 -0.64 -22.37 18.38
CA TYR A 125 0.22 -21.85 19.43
C TYR A 125 1.67 -21.66 18.97
N ARG A 126 2.25 -22.64 18.25
CA ARG A 126 3.62 -22.56 17.72
C ARG A 126 3.75 -21.47 16.66
N LYS A 127 2.72 -21.21 15.86
CA LYS A 127 2.68 -20.10 14.90
C LYS A 127 2.58 -18.75 15.61
N MET A 128 1.71 -18.60 16.61
CA MET A 128 1.60 -17.38 17.40
C MET A 128 2.90 -17.06 18.15
N LYS A 129 3.55 -18.07 18.74
CA LYS A 129 4.86 -17.90 19.40
C LYS A 129 5.98 -17.41 18.47
N LYS A 130 5.90 -17.67 17.16
CA LYS A 130 6.88 -17.19 16.19
C LYS A 130 6.65 -15.73 15.79
N ILE A 131 5.44 -15.20 16.01
CA ILE A 131 5.14 -13.79 15.82
C ILE A 131 5.69 -13.06 17.04
N ARG A 132 6.97 -12.66 17.01
CA ARG A 132 7.53 -11.77 18.02
C ARG A 132 6.74 -10.46 17.99
N ALA A 133 6.34 -9.96 19.16
CA ALA A 133 5.82 -8.60 19.25
C ALA A 133 6.84 -7.63 18.64
N PRO A 134 6.43 -6.57 17.93
CA PRO A 134 7.35 -5.57 17.40
C PRO A 134 7.95 -4.76 18.56
N GLU A 135 8.98 -5.34 19.22
CA GLU A 135 9.67 -4.78 20.39
C GLU A 135 10.16 -3.36 20.11
N ARG A 136 10.73 -3.14 18.91
CA ARG A 136 11.19 -1.82 18.46
C ARG A 136 10.07 -0.77 18.45
N THR A 137 8.88 -1.13 17.99
CA THR A 137 7.72 -0.23 17.94
C THR A 137 7.24 0.12 19.34
N ILE A 138 7.20 -0.87 20.25
CA ILE A 138 6.80 -0.65 21.64
C ILE A 138 7.78 0.28 22.35
N ASP A 139 9.08 0.13 22.13
CA ASP A 139 10.09 0.99 22.73
C ASP A 139 10.03 2.43 22.19
N SER A 140 9.84 2.61 20.88
CA SER A 140 9.67 3.96 20.28
C SER A 140 8.45 4.69 20.85
N PHE A 141 7.33 3.99 21.08
CA PHE A 141 6.13 4.57 21.68
C PHE A 141 6.32 4.92 23.15
N LYS A 142 7.05 4.09 23.92
CA LYS A 142 7.39 4.38 25.31
C LYS A 142 8.29 5.60 25.43
N GLU A 143 9.28 5.73 24.55
CA GLU A 143 10.19 6.88 24.51
C GLU A 143 9.45 8.17 24.14
N THR A 144 8.55 8.09 23.16
CA THR A 144 7.67 9.20 22.77
C THR A 144 6.72 9.60 23.91
N ALA A 145 6.10 8.63 24.58
CA ALA A 145 5.22 8.88 25.73
C ALA A 145 5.98 9.47 26.93
N ALA A 146 7.21 9.00 27.19
CA ALA A 146 8.08 9.55 28.22
C ALA A 146 8.47 11.00 27.91
N ALA A 147 8.84 11.30 26.65
CA ALA A 147 9.18 12.65 26.20
C ALA A 147 8.00 13.63 26.29
N LEU A 148 6.78 13.17 26.02
CA LEU A 148 5.56 13.96 26.18
C LEU A 148 5.22 14.20 27.65
N LYS A 149 5.41 13.20 28.52
CA LYS A 149 5.15 13.34 29.97
C LYS A 149 6.15 14.29 30.66
N SER A 150 7.40 14.32 30.20
CA SER A 150 8.42 15.25 30.73
C SER A 150 8.16 16.72 30.40
N ARG A 151 7.16 17.04 29.56
CA ARG A 151 6.86 18.41 29.12
C ARG A 151 5.66 19.07 29.83
N GLN A 152 5.13 18.47 30.90
CA GLN A 152 4.13 19.14 31.73
C GLN A 152 4.84 20.18 32.60
N PRO A 153 4.67 21.50 32.34
CA PRO A 153 5.26 22.52 33.17
C PRO A 153 4.51 22.51 34.50
N SER A 154 5.21 22.18 35.57
CA SER A 154 4.81 22.50 36.94
C SER A 154 4.66 24.02 37.03
N GLY A 155 3.43 24.49 36.86
CA GLY A 155 3.05 25.88 36.94
C GLY A 155 2.96 26.36 38.38
N ASP A 156 4.06 26.31 39.11
CA ASP A 156 4.20 26.92 40.43
C ASP A 156 5.52 27.67 40.49
N GLU A 157 5.51 28.94 40.06
CA GLU A 157 6.31 30.03 40.63
C GLU A 157 5.89 31.33 39.93
N LEU A 158 4.82 31.95 40.43
CA LEU A 158 4.57 33.37 40.19
C LEU A 158 5.41 34.14 41.23
N PRO A 159 6.37 34.99 40.82
CA PRO A 159 7.12 35.80 41.76
C PRO A 159 6.18 36.84 42.39
N ALA A 160 6.01 36.73 43.72
CA ALA A 160 5.30 37.71 44.51
C ALA A 160 5.97 39.09 44.34
N VAL A 161 5.24 40.01 43.71
CA VAL A 161 5.58 41.43 43.63
C VAL A 161 5.61 41.97 45.07
N ARG A 162 6.78 42.47 45.47
CA ARG A 162 7.02 43.14 46.75
C ARG A 162 6.68 44.62 46.59
N ASP A 163 5.75 45.10 47.42
CA ASP A 163 5.57 46.51 47.75
C ASP A 163 6.36 46.87 49.02
#